data_AF-A0A9D9RUW9-F1
#
_entry.id   AF-A0A9D9RUW9-F1
#
_cell.length_a   1.000
_cell.length_b   1.000
_cell.length_c   1.000
_cell.angle_alpha   90.00
_cell.angle_beta   90.00
_cell.angle_gamma   90.00
#
_symmetry.space_group_name_H-M   'P 1'
#
loop_
_entity.id
_entity.type
_entity.pdbx_description
1 polymer ?
#
loop_
_entity_poly.entity_id
_entity_poly.type
_entity_poly.pdbx_seq_one_letter_code
_entity_poly.pdbx_strand_id
1 'polypeptide(L)'
;MADNPIETRIDMLRSFLIYLSKAAWAQKLVTSWSFAWRTASRFIAGTKLEDAMRVVRELNAKGINATLDHLGEHTSTPEEAQQATDDIFATLDAIGADANARANVSIKLTQIGLGLDESL
;
A
#
# COMPACT_ATOMS: atom_id res chain seq x y z
N MET A 1 22.95 -33.49 -3.24
CA MET A 1 22.29 -32.62 -2.24
C MET A 1 20.81 -32.93 -2.36
N ALA A 2 20.23 -33.66 -1.40
CA ALA A 2 18.85 -34.12 -1.51
C ALA A 2 17.92 -32.98 -1.10
N ASP A 3 17.00 -32.57 -1.98
CA ASP A 3 15.97 -31.60 -1.66
C ASP A 3 15.16 -32.08 -0.45
N ASN A 4 15.08 -31.26 0.58
CA ASN A 4 14.33 -31.57 1.79
C ASN A 4 12.83 -31.38 1.51
N PRO A 5 11.99 -32.42 1.59
CA PRO A 5 10.57 -32.34 1.22
C PRO A 5 9.76 -31.34 2.08
N ILE A 6 10.25 -30.94 3.24
CA ILE A 6 9.66 -29.87 4.06
C ILE A 6 9.95 -28.48 3.43
N GLU A 7 11.18 -28.27 2.98
CA GLU A 7 11.65 -27.04 2.33
C GLU A 7 10.86 -26.80 1.04
N THR A 8 10.69 -27.84 0.22
CA THR A 8 9.86 -27.80 -0.99
C THR A 8 8.41 -27.40 -0.71
N ARG A 9 7.80 -27.85 0.40
CA ARG A 9 6.42 -27.47 0.74
C ARG A 9 6.31 -26.03 1.24
N ILE A 10 7.31 -25.54 1.98
CA ILE A 10 7.36 -24.15 2.42
C ILE A 10 7.51 -23.23 1.21
N ASP A 11 8.37 -23.58 0.25
CA ASP A 11 8.57 -22.80 -0.97
C ASP A 11 7.32 -22.76 -1.86
N MET A 12 6.59 -23.87 -1.96
CA MET A 12 5.30 -23.91 -2.67
C MET A 12 4.25 -23.03 -2.00
N LEU A 13 4.11 -23.10 -0.67
CA LEU A 13 3.17 -22.25 0.06
C LEU A 13 3.53 -20.77 -0.09
N ARG A 14 4.81 -20.42 0.07
CA ARG A 14 5.31 -19.06 -0.13
C ARG A 14 4.97 -18.54 -1.52
N SER A 15 5.26 -19.33 -2.55
CA SER A 15 4.99 -18.96 -3.95
C SER A 15 3.50 -18.78 -4.20
N PHE A 16 2.66 -19.65 -3.65
CA PHE A 16 1.20 -19.52 -3.70
C PHE A 16 0.70 -18.24 -3.03
N LEU A 17 1.19 -17.92 -1.83
CA LEU A 17 0.82 -16.69 -1.11
C LEU A 17 1.28 -15.42 -1.85
N ILE A 18 2.49 -15.42 -2.41
CA ILE A 18 3.01 -14.31 -3.23
C ILE A 18 2.19 -14.14 -4.50
N TYR A 19 1.78 -15.24 -5.14
CA TYR A 19 0.90 -15.18 -6.29
C TYR A 19 -0.43 -14.52 -5.92
N LEU A 20 -1.06 -14.96 -4.81
CA LEU A 20 -2.30 -14.36 -4.33
C LEU A 20 -2.15 -12.89 -3.95
N SER A 21 -0.98 -12.47 -3.42
CA SER A 21 -0.75 -11.06 -3.06
C SER A 21 -0.66 -10.13 -4.27
N LYS A 22 -0.39 -10.66 -5.47
CA LYS A 22 -0.37 -9.90 -6.73
C LYS A 22 -1.68 -9.99 -7.51
N ALA A 23 -2.63 -10.81 -7.06
CA ALA A 23 -3.84 -11.10 -7.80
C ALA A 23 -4.96 -10.08 -7.50
N ALA A 24 -5.30 -9.23 -8.48
CA ALA A 24 -6.36 -8.23 -8.34
C ALA A 24 -7.74 -8.82 -7.98
N TRP A 25 -8.04 -10.04 -8.44
CA TRP A 25 -9.27 -10.74 -8.06
C TRP A 25 -9.28 -11.11 -6.57
N ALA A 26 -8.13 -11.51 -6.02
CA ALA A 26 -8.00 -11.87 -4.61
C ALA A 26 -8.15 -10.63 -3.73
N GLN A 27 -7.52 -9.52 -4.11
CA GLN A 27 -7.72 -8.23 -3.46
C GLN A 27 -9.21 -7.84 -3.43
N LYS A 28 -9.91 -7.92 -4.58
CA LYS A 28 -11.35 -7.62 -4.67
C LYS A 28 -12.20 -8.53 -3.77
N LEU A 29 -11.88 -9.83 -3.67
CA LEU A 29 -12.59 -10.73 -2.77
C LEU A 29 -12.37 -10.39 -1.29
N VAL A 30 -11.13 -10.04 -0.91
CA VAL A 30 -10.80 -9.66 0.47
C VAL A 30 -11.51 -8.36 0.86
N THR A 31 -11.52 -7.35 -0.03
CA THR A 31 -12.17 -6.06 0.24
C THR A 31 -13.70 -6.15 0.23
N SER A 32 -14.28 -7.12 -0.48
CA SER A 32 -15.74 -7.33 -0.52
C SER A 32 -16.27 -8.23 0.59
N TRP A 33 -15.45 -9.10 1.17
CA TRP A 33 -15.87 -9.96 2.28
C TRP A 33 -15.64 -9.29 3.64
N SER A 34 -16.72 -8.94 4.35
CA SER A 34 -16.66 -8.18 5.60
C SER A 34 -15.81 -8.82 6.70
N PHE A 35 -15.75 -10.15 6.76
CA PHE A 35 -14.90 -10.84 7.73
C PHE A 35 -13.40 -10.69 7.40
N ALA A 36 -13.02 -10.93 6.14
CA ALA A 36 -11.65 -10.75 5.69
C ALA A 36 -11.21 -9.29 5.83
N TRP A 37 -12.05 -8.35 5.41
CA TRP A 37 -11.78 -6.92 5.57
C TRP A 37 -11.55 -6.50 7.02
N ARG A 38 -12.34 -7.02 7.98
CA ARG A 38 -12.16 -6.70 9.42
C ARG A 38 -10.79 -7.10 9.95
N THR A 39 -10.16 -8.13 9.37
CA THR A 39 -8.79 -8.50 9.73
C THR A 39 -7.76 -7.57 9.09
N ALA A 40 -7.93 -7.24 7.81
CA ALA A 40 -7.06 -6.35 7.05
C ALA A 40 -7.11 -4.89 7.55
N SER A 41 -8.29 -4.41 7.94
CA SER A 41 -8.52 -3.03 8.38
C SER A 41 -7.81 -2.66 9.68
N ARG A 42 -7.23 -3.64 10.37
CA ARG A 42 -6.33 -3.40 11.52
C ARG A 42 -4.97 -2.86 11.10
N PHE A 43 -4.58 -3.09 9.84
CA PHE A 43 -3.28 -2.73 9.27
C PHE A 43 -3.41 -1.75 8.10
N ILE A 44 -4.57 -1.69 7.44
CA ILE A 44 -4.82 -0.86 6.26
C ILE A 44 -5.94 0.12 6.57
N ALA A 45 -5.70 1.41 6.34
CA ALA A 45 -6.68 2.47 6.64
C ALA A 45 -7.92 2.43 5.74
N GLY A 46 -7.74 1.97 4.49
CA GLY A 46 -8.77 1.81 3.47
C GLY A 46 -8.15 1.68 2.09
N THR A 47 -8.98 1.80 1.04
CA THR A 47 -8.51 1.71 -0.36
C THR A 47 -8.62 3.03 -1.11
N LYS A 48 -9.04 4.10 -0.42
CA LYS A 48 -9.17 5.44 -0.99
C LYS A 48 -8.55 6.47 -0.07
N LEU A 49 -8.21 7.63 -0.63
CA LEU A 49 -7.65 8.74 0.13
C LEU A 49 -8.60 9.22 1.24
N GLU A 50 -9.92 9.21 1.01
CA GLU A 50 -10.90 9.61 2.02
C GLU A 50 -10.88 8.69 3.25
N ASP A 51 -10.66 7.40 3.04
CA ASP A 51 -10.53 6.43 4.13
C ASP A 51 -9.28 6.70 4.96
N ALA A 52 -8.16 6.96 4.29
CA ALA A 52 -6.90 7.33 4.93
C ALA A 52 -7.07 8.61 5.77
N MET A 53 -7.68 9.65 5.22
CA MET A 53 -7.93 10.91 5.93
C MET A 53 -8.88 10.74 7.11
N ARG A 54 -9.90 9.87 7.00
CA ARG A 54 -10.75 9.52 8.15
C ARG A 54 -9.93 8.89 9.28
N VAL A 55 -9.07 7.92 8.99
CA VAL A 55 -8.21 7.27 10.00
C VAL A 55 -7.20 8.25 10.60
N VAL A 56 -6.64 9.16 9.80
CA VAL A 56 -5.77 10.25 10.29
C VAL A 56 -6.50 11.08 11.35
N ARG A 57 -7.73 11.52 11.08
CA ARG A 57 -8.53 12.27 12.06
C ARG A 57 -8.81 11.49 13.33
N GLU A 58 -9.14 10.20 13.21
CA GLU A 58 -9.38 9.33 14.36
C GLU A 58 -8.13 9.15 15.24
N LEU A 59 -6.94 9.05 14.62
CA LEU A 59 -5.67 8.98 15.35
C LEU A 59 -5.30 10.33 15.96
N ASN A 60 -5.47 11.42 15.21
CA ASN A 60 -5.18 12.76 15.69
C ASN A 60 -6.08 13.17 16.85
N ALA A 61 -7.36 12.77 16.87
CA ALA A 61 -8.27 12.97 18.00
C ALA A 61 -7.79 12.26 19.28
N LYS A 62 -6.95 11.23 19.14
CA LYS A 62 -6.31 10.49 20.25
C LYS A 62 -4.92 11.03 20.60
N GLY A 63 -4.50 12.15 20.01
CA GLY A 63 -3.17 12.72 20.25
C GLY A 63 -2.05 12.10 19.41
N ILE A 64 -2.35 11.19 18.49
CA ILE A 64 -1.37 10.42 17.72
C ILE A 64 -1.18 11.07 16.34
N ASN A 65 0.06 11.38 15.97
CA ASN A 65 0.40 11.81 14.61
C ASN A 65 0.46 10.58 13.68
N ALA A 66 0.07 10.75 12.42
CA ALA A 66 0.04 9.67 11.45
C ALA A 66 1.10 9.83 10.36
N THR A 67 1.52 8.71 9.78
CA THR A 67 2.30 8.67 8.55
C THR A 67 1.51 7.82 7.56
N LEU A 68 1.14 8.41 6.43
CA LEU A 68 0.46 7.71 5.35
C LEU A 68 1.50 7.01 4.46
N ASP A 69 1.28 5.74 4.19
CA ASP A 69 2.05 4.95 3.24
C ASP A 69 1.11 4.41 2.18
N HIS A 70 1.35 4.75 0.91
CA HIS A 70 0.59 4.20 -0.19
C HIS A 70 1.06 2.75 -0.44
N LEU A 71 0.15 1.80 -0.26
CA LEU A 71 0.42 0.38 -0.43
C LEU A 71 0.09 -0.04 -1.85
N GLY A 72 1.10 -0.29 -2.68
CA GLY A 72 0.88 -0.93 -3.97
C GLY A 72 1.75 -0.40 -5.10
N GLU A 73 1.67 -1.18 -6.18
CA GLU A 73 2.24 -1.04 -7.53
C GLU A 73 3.76 -0.90 -7.64
N HIS A 74 4.36 -1.85 -8.36
CA HIS A 74 5.77 -1.85 -8.68
C HIS A 74 5.94 -0.96 -9.91
N THR A 75 6.42 0.26 -9.70
CA THR A 75 6.71 1.18 -10.78
C THR A 75 7.73 0.58 -11.74
N SER A 76 7.26 0.22 -12.93
CA SER A 76 8.02 -0.43 -13.99
C SER A 76 8.04 0.41 -15.27
N THR A 77 7.20 1.46 -15.35
CA THR A 77 7.22 2.42 -16.45
C THR A 77 7.27 3.88 -15.94
N PRO A 78 7.72 4.83 -16.78
CA PRO A 78 7.67 6.26 -16.45
C PRO A 78 6.25 6.77 -16.13
N GLU A 79 5.23 6.25 -16.80
CA GLU A 79 3.83 6.64 -16.55
C GLU A 79 3.34 6.20 -15.17
N GLU A 80 3.71 4.99 -14.73
CA GLU A 80 3.43 4.52 -13.38
C GLU A 80 4.17 5.37 -12.33
N ALA A 81 5.40 5.82 -12.62
CA ALA A 81 6.16 6.69 -11.74
C ALA A 81 5.50 8.07 -11.60
N GLN A 82 5.00 8.62 -12.71
CA GLN A 82 4.26 9.86 -12.72
C GLN A 82 2.96 9.73 -11.94
N GLN A 83 2.19 8.67 -12.16
CA GLN A 83 0.94 8.43 -11.41
C GLN A 83 1.21 8.30 -9.90
N ALA A 84 2.26 7.57 -9.50
CA ALA A 84 2.65 7.47 -8.10
C ALA A 84 3.03 8.83 -7.50
N THR A 85 3.67 9.70 -8.28
CA THR A 85 4.03 11.05 -7.88
C THR A 85 2.77 11.91 -7.71
N ASP A 86 1.83 11.82 -8.64
CA ASP A 86 0.55 12.53 -8.59
C ASP A 86 -0.29 12.09 -7.37
N ASP A 87 -0.29 10.81 -7.03
CA ASP A 87 -0.94 10.27 -5.83
C ASP A 87 -0.32 10.82 -4.53
N ILE A 88 1.01 10.99 -4.50
CA ILE A 88 1.71 11.64 -3.38
C ILE A 88 1.26 13.09 -3.25
N PHE A 89 1.21 13.84 -4.35
CA PHE A 89 0.72 15.22 -4.33
C PHE A 89 -0.73 15.31 -3.87
N ALA A 90 -1.62 14.48 -4.39
CA ALA A 90 -3.02 14.44 -3.96
C ALA A 90 -3.16 14.16 -2.45
N THR A 91 -2.29 13.30 -1.90
CA THR A 91 -2.26 13.01 -0.47
C THR A 91 -1.77 14.22 0.33
N LEU A 92 -0.70 14.89 -0.12
CA LEU A 92 -0.18 16.09 0.53
C LEU A 92 -1.19 17.25 0.48
N ASP A 93 -1.88 17.42 -0.64
CA ASP A 93 -2.94 18.43 -0.80
C ASP A 93 -4.10 18.15 0.15
N ALA A 94 -4.53 16.89 0.29
CA ALA A 94 -5.58 16.51 1.23
C ALA A 94 -5.19 16.74 2.69
N ILE A 95 -3.92 16.50 3.06
CA ILE A 95 -3.39 16.84 4.38
C ILE A 95 -3.38 18.36 4.56
N GLY A 96 -2.88 19.11 3.58
CA GLY A 96 -2.76 20.58 3.65
C GLY A 96 -4.11 21.31 3.68
N ALA A 97 -5.14 20.74 3.05
CA ALA A 97 -6.50 21.27 3.05
C ALA A 97 -7.23 21.08 4.40
N ASP A 98 -6.77 20.15 5.24
CA ASP A 98 -7.35 19.87 6.56
C ASP A 98 -6.47 20.46 7.67
N ALA A 99 -6.85 21.63 8.19
CA ALA A 99 -6.10 22.34 9.23
C ALA A 99 -5.90 21.54 10.54
N ASN A 100 -6.66 20.47 10.76
CA ASN A 100 -6.53 19.62 11.94
C ASN A 100 -5.78 18.31 11.67
N ALA A 101 -5.41 18.04 10.41
CA ALA A 101 -4.64 16.86 10.04
C ALA A 101 -3.17 17.02 10.45
N ARG A 102 -2.73 16.13 11.34
CA ARG A 102 -1.33 15.96 11.74
C ARG A 102 -0.80 14.68 11.14
N ALA A 103 -0.41 14.76 9.87
CA ALA A 103 0.11 13.63 9.12
C ALA A 103 1.27 14.03 8.20
N ASN A 104 2.04 13.03 7.78
CA ASN A 104 3.05 13.12 6.73
C ASN A 104 2.92 11.90 5.79
N VAL A 105 3.70 11.88 4.71
CA VAL A 105 3.69 10.83 3.69
C VAL A 105 5.05 10.15 3.64
N SER A 106 5.06 8.82 3.62
CA SER A 106 6.25 8.03 3.30
C SER A 106 6.42 7.91 1.80
N ILE A 107 7.61 8.26 1.29
CA ILE A 107 7.94 8.20 -0.13
C ILE A 107 9.00 7.12 -0.33
N LYS A 108 8.76 6.23 -1.29
CA LYS A 108 9.73 5.23 -1.74
C LYS A 108 10.33 5.70 -3.07
N LEU A 109 11.63 5.96 -3.12
CA LEU A 109 12.28 6.51 -4.33
C LEU A 109 12.12 5.61 -5.56
N THR A 110 12.10 4.29 -5.37
CA THR A 110 11.85 3.32 -6.45
C THR A 110 10.44 3.45 -7.03
N GLN A 111 9.46 3.87 -6.23
CA GLN A 111 8.08 4.10 -6.68
C GLN A 111 7.95 5.34 -7.58
N ILE A 112 8.86 6.31 -7.42
CA ILE A 112 8.93 7.53 -8.24
C ILE A 112 10.04 7.46 -9.30
N GLY A 113 10.47 6.24 -9.66
CA GLY A 113 11.31 6.02 -10.84
C GLY A 113 12.81 5.82 -10.59
N LEU A 114 13.32 5.81 -9.35
CA LEU A 114 14.75 5.59 -9.10
C LEU A 114 15.28 4.25 -9.65
N GLY A 115 14.41 3.24 -9.80
CA GLY A 115 14.77 1.93 -10.35
C GLY A 115 14.55 1.79 -11.86
N LEU A 116 14.05 2.81 -12.54
CA LEU A 116 13.87 2.79 -14.00
C LEU A 116 15.24 3.00 -14.66
N ASP A 117 15.43 2.34 -15.80
CA ASP A 117 16.64 2.52 -16.61
C ASP A 117 16.73 3.99 -17.07
N GLU A 118 17.91 4.60 -16.94
CA GLU A 118 18.16 6.00 -17.36
C GLU A 118 17.98 6.20 -18.87
N SER A 119 17.93 5.12 -19.66
CA SER A 119 17.72 5.17 -21.11
C SER A 119 16.25 5.20 -21.57
N LEU A 120 15.30 5.14 -20.64
CA LEU A 120 13.86 5.31 -20.91
C LEU A 120 13.46 6.77 -21.12
#